data_AF-A0A0D6LIU2-F1
#
_entry.id   AF-A0A0D6LIU2-F1
#
_cell.length_a   1.000
_cell.length_b   1.000
_cell.length_c   1.000
_cell.angle_alpha   90.00
_cell.angle_beta   90.00
_cell.angle_gamma   90.00
#
_symmetry.space_group_name_H-M   'P 1'
#
loop_
_entity.id
_entity.type
_entity.pdbx_description
1 polymer ?
#
loop_
_entity_poly.entity_id
_entity_poly.type
_entity_poly.pdbx_seq_one_letter_code
_entity_poly.pdbx_strand_id
1 'polypeptide(L)'
;MTAPDAVTWQKILYKRQPFPDNYSGGDEQFLSELKKNLSAVKYTYWEAVFGVARLVFHLNLIVLLYITFEYVFANVLTADLLAVGLISTSIVLYIVYAFVMTDTNIDFLDHFYTVVVLFLFGYATTPAIR
;
A
#
# COMPACT_ATOMS: atom_id res chain seq x y z
N MET A 1 50.64 61.27 9.78
CA MET A 1 49.25 61.10 10.25
C MET A 1 48.41 60.74 9.04
N THR A 2 48.19 59.44 8.79
CA THR A 2 47.34 58.95 7.69
C THR A 2 45.90 58.92 8.20
N ALA A 3 44.98 59.53 7.45
CA ALA A 3 43.57 59.65 7.80
C ALA A 3 42.93 58.26 7.99
N PRO A 4 41.91 58.12 8.88
CA PRO A 4 41.18 56.87 9.00
C PRO A 4 40.36 56.68 7.72
N ASP A 5 40.65 55.61 6.97
CA ASP A 5 39.85 55.23 5.81
C ASP A 5 38.39 55.13 6.23
N ALA A 6 37.56 56.04 5.70
CA ALA A 6 36.12 56.02 5.94
C ALA A 6 35.58 54.68 5.42
N VAL A 7 35.16 53.81 6.34
CA VAL A 7 34.63 52.48 6.00
C VAL A 7 33.26 52.66 5.35
N THR A 8 33.25 52.92 4.04
CA THR A 8 32.04 52.85 3.22
C THR A 8 31.62 51.39 3.08
N TRP A 9 30.36 51.10 3.41
CA TRP A 9 29.78 49.78 3.21
C TRP A 9 29.99 49.35 1.75
N GLN A 10 30.42 48.11 1.56
CA GLN A 10 30.64 47.51 0.25
C GLN A 10 30.14 46.07 0.27
N LYS A 11 29.56 45.62 -0.84
CA LYS A 11 29.08 44.24 -0.99
C LYS A 11 30.27 43.33 -1.29
N ILE A 12 30.64 42.49 -0.32
CA ILE A 12 31.89 41.69 -0.34
C ILE A 12 31.67 40.28 -0.95
N LEU A 13 30.47 39.96 -1.41
CA LEU A 13 30.03 38.60 -1.74
C LEU A 13 30.92 37.85 -2.77
N TYR A 14 31.61 38.57 -3.67
CA TYR A 14 32.46 37.98 -4.71
C TYR A 14 33.96 38.23 -4.49
N LYS A 15 34.34 38.88 -3.38
CA LYS A 15 35.76 39.13 -3.08
C LYS A 15 36.36 37.84 -2.53
N ARG A 16 37.52 37.43 -3.06
CA ARG A 16 38.25 36.27 -2.54
C ARG A 16 38.64 36.52 -1.08
N GLN A 17 38.13 35.68 -0.18
CA GLN A 17 38.45 35.69 1.24
C GLN A 17 39.42 34.56 1.57
N PRO A 18 40.23 34.68 2.65
CA PRO A 18 41.15 33.62 3.08
C PRO A 18 40.44 32.43 3.76
N PHE A 19 39.11 32.49 3.87
CA PHE A 19 38.28 31.45 4.47
C PHE A 19 37.44 30.79 3.37
N PRO A 20 37.20 29.47 3.45
CA PRO A 20 36.35 28.77 2.50
C PRO A 20 34.92 29.31 2.57
N ASP A 21 34.29 29.50 1.41
CA ASP A 21 32.90 29.95 1.31
C ASP A 21 31.96 28.74 1.50
N ASN A 22 31.66 28.43 2.75
CA ASN A 22 30.88 27.26 3.16
C ASN A 22 29.61 27.65 3.94
N TYR A 23 29.04 28.83 3.63
CA TYR A 23 27.87 29.40 4.31
C TYR A 23 26.64 28.47 4.34
N SER A 24 26.57 27.50 3.41
CA SER A 24 25.50 26.50 3.31
C SER A 24 25.92 25.07 3.68
N GLY A 25 26.98 24.89 4.50
CA GLY A 25 27.53 23.57 4.82
C GLY A 25 28.46 22.99 3.76
N GLY A 26 28.84 23.79 2.76
CA GLY A 26 29.62 23.39 1.59
C GLY A 26 28.76 22.83 0.44
N ASP A 27 29.34 22.76 -0.75
CA ASP A 27 28.63 22.37 -1.98
C ASP A 27 27.95 21.00 -1.84
N GLU A 28 28.60 20.02 -1.21
CA GLU A 28 28.03 18.67 -1.11
C GLU A 28 26.81 18.58 -0.19
N GLN A 29 26.83 19.26 0.97
CA GLN A 29 25.74 19.21 1.93
C GLN A 29 24.51 19.97 1.41
N PHE A 30 24.70 21.20 0.93
CA PHE A 30 23.65 22.02 0.35
C PHE A 30 22.97 21.34 -0.86
N LEU A 31 23.77 20.74 -1.76
CA LEU A 31 23.23 20.03 -2.92
C LEU A 31 22.54 18.71 -2.54
N SER A 32 22.97 18.06 -1.45
CA SER A 32 22.28 16.87 -0.94
C SER A 32 20.87 17.20 -0.45
N GLU A 33 20.70 18.33 0.24
CA GLU A 33 19.43 18.80 0.79
C GLU A 33 18.45 19.29 -0.30
N LEU A 34 18.97 19.67 -1.48
CA LEU A 34 18.17 20.03 -2.65
C LEU A 34 17.60 18.82 -3.41
N LYS A 35 18.12 17.61 -3.20
CA LYS A 35 17.63 16.40 -3.87
C LYS A 35 16.30 15.95 -3.25
N LYS A 36 15.19 16.29 -3.91
CA LYS A 36 13.86 15.74 -3.58
C LYS A 36 13.56 14.49 -4.40
N ASN A 37 12.76 13.59 -3.84
CA ASN A 37 12.23 12.40 -4.54
C ASN A 37 13.30 11.36 -4.96
N LEU A 38 14.38 11.22 -4.19
CA LEU A 38 15.43 10.22 -4.45
C LEU A 38 14.91 8.78 -4.49
N SER A 39 13.81 8.50 -3.79
CA SER A 39 13.17 7.18 -3.72
C SER A 39 11.86 7.10 -4.52
N ALA A 40 11.60 8.01 -5.46
CA ALA A 40 10.39 7.94 -6.27
C ALA A 40 10.41 6.69 -7.17
N VAL A 41 9.57 5.72 -6.82
CA VAL A 41 9.36 4.52 -7.63
C VAL A 41 8.56 4.91 -8.87
N LYS A 42 9.12 4.62 -10.04
CA LYS A 42 8.42 4.83 -11.31
C LYS A 42 7.58 3.59 -11.59
N TYR A 43 6.28 3.78 -11.72
CA TYR A 43 5.35 2.75 -12.12
C TYR A 43 5.01 2.92 -13.60
N THR A 44 4.94 1.81 -14.32
CA THR A 44 4.29 1.77 -15.63
C THR A 44 2.78 2.01 -15.46
N TYR A 45 2.12 2.41 -16.54
CA TYR A 45 0.67 2.62 -16.54
C TYR A 45 -0.08 1.38 -16.02
N TRP A 46 0.29 0.18 -16.46
CA TRP A 46 -0.38 -1.06 -16.06
C TRP A 46 -0.15 -1.40 -14.58
N GLU A 47 1.06 -1.22 -14.06
CA GLU A 47 1.33 -1.42 -12.64
C GLU A 47 0.49 -0.46 -11.78
N ALA A 48 0.34 0.79 -12.21
CA ALA A 48 -0.52 1.75 -11.54
C ALA A 48 -1.99 1.33 -11.58
N VAL A 49 -2.49 0.90 -12.75
CA VAL A 49 -3.87 0.42 -12.91
C VAL A 49 -4.14 -0.81 -12.03
N PHE A 50 -3.26 -1.81 -12.03
CA PHE A 50 -3.42 -3.00 -11.17
C PHE A 50 -3.26 -2.66 -9.68
N GLY A 51 -2.42 -1.68 -9.33
CA GLY A 51 -2.32 -1.14 -7.98
C GLY A 51 -3.66 -0.56 -7.50
N VAL A 52 -4.23 0.35 -8.29
CA VAL A 52 -5.51 1.00 -7.96
C VAL A 52 -6.67 0.00 -7.99
N ALA A 53 -6.71 -0.91 -8.97
CA ALA A 53 -7.75 -1.93 -9.06
C ALA A 53 -7.81 -2.81 -7.80
N ARG A 54 -6.65 -3.19 -7.24
CA ARG A 54 -6.59 -3.92 -5.97
C ARG A 54 -7.18 -3.10 -4.83
N LEU A 55 -6.82 -1.82 -4.71
CA LEU A 55 -7.39 -0.95 -3.66
C LEU A 55 -8.91 -0.84 -3.80
N VAL A 56 -9.40 -0.59 -5.01
CA VAL A 56 -10.84 -0.49 -5.29
C VAL A 56 -11.55 -1.80 -4.99
N PHE A 57 -10.94 -2.96 -5.29
CA PHE A 57 -11.49 -4.26 -4.94
C PHE A 57 -11.70 -4.43 -3.43
N HIS A 58 -10.72 -4.04 -2.61
CA HIS A 58 -10.85 -4.10 -1.14
C HIS A 58 -11.96 -3.17 -0.63
N LEU A 59 -12.10 -1.96 -1.21
CA LEU A 59 -13.20 -1.06 -0.86
C LEU A 59 -14.57 -1.64 -1.23
N ASN A 60 -14.68 -2.25 -2.41
CA ASN A 60 -15.92 -2.92 -2.83
C ASN A 60 -16.27 -4.08 -1.90
N LEU A 61 -15.28 -4.84 -1.42
CA LEU A 61 -15.51 -5.92 -0.46
C LEU A 61 -16.10 -5.40 0.86
N ILE A 62 -15.61 -4.24 1.35
CA ILE A 62 -16.16 -3.60 2.56
C ILE A 62 -17.62 -3.20 2.35
N VAL A 63 -17.92 -2.57 1.20
CA VAL A 63 -19.30 -2.18 0.87
C VAL A 63 -20.21 -3.41 0.73
N LEU A 64 -19.74 -4.48 0.08
CA LEU A 64 -20.49 -5.72 -0.06
C LEU A 64 -20.77 -6.37 1.31
N LEU A 65 -19.79 -6.37 2.22
CA LEU A 65 -19.96 -6.86 3.58
C LEU A 65 -21.04 -6.06 4.31
N TYR A 66 -21.00 -4.72 4.21
CA TYR A 66 -22.00 -3.84 4.82
C TYR A 66 -23.41 -4.12 4.28
N ILE A 67 -23.58 -4.19 2.96
CA ILE A 67 -24.87 -4.51 2.33
C ILE A 67 -25.35 -5.89 2.81
N THR A 68 -24.48 -6.89 2.82
CA THR A 68 -24.83 -8.25 3.27
C THR A 68 -25.29 -8.24 4.73
N PHE A 69 -24.59 -7.49 5.60
CA PHE A 69 -24.97 -7.35 7.00
C PHE A 69 -26.35 -6.70 7.16
N GLU A 70 -26.63 -5.61 6.45
CA GLU A 70 -27.94 -4.94 6.49
C GLU A 70 -29.08 -5.89 6.05
N TYR A 71 -28.86 -6.69 4.99
CA TYR A 71 -29.85 -7.66 4.52
C TYR A 71 -30.11 -8.79 5.53
N VAL A 72 -29.08 -9.23 6.24
CA VAL A 72 -29.22 -10.21 7.33
C VAL A 72 -29.93 -9.57 8.52
N PHE A 73 -29.56 -8.34 8.90
CA PHE A 73 -30.16 -7.61 10.01
C PHE A 73 -31.66 -7.32 9.77
N ALA A 74 -32.02 -6.98 8.54
CA ALA A 74 -33.41 -6.79 8.12
C ALA A 74 -34.21 -8.11 7.99
N ASN A 75 -33.61 -9.27 8.30
CA ASN A 75 -34.17 -10.61 8.13
C ASN A 75 -34.64 -10.93 6.68
N VAL A 76 -34.09 -10.22 5.69
CA VAL A 76 -34.36 -10.48 4.27
C VAL A 76 -33.54 -11.68 3.79
N LEU A 77 -32.30 -11.79 4.28
CA LEU A 77 -31.38 -12.86 3.95
C LEU A 77 -31.14 -13.76 5.17
N THR A 78 -31.50 -15.03 5.08
CA THR A 78 -31.24 -16.00 6.14
C THR A 78 -29.78 -16.47 6.12
N ALA A 79 -29.26 -16.82 7.29
CA ALA A 79 -27.90 -17.32 7.44
C ALA A 79 -27.64 -18.59 6.60
N ASP A 80 -28.62 -19.49 6.51
CA ASP A 80 -28.52 -20.72 5.72
C ASP A 80 -28.37 -20.43 4.22
N LEU A 81 -29.18 -19.49 3.69
CA LEU A 81 -29.12 -19.13 2.27
C LEU A 81 -27.80 -18.43 1.95
N LEU A 82 -27.32 -17.55 2.85
CA LEU A 82 -26.01 -16.91 2.72
C LEU A 82 -24.89 -17.96 2.72
N ALA A 83 -24.92 -18.93 3.64
CA ALA A 83 -23.91 -19.99 3.73
C ALA A 83 -23.88 -20.85 2.46
N VAL A 84 -25.03 -21.28 1.95
CA VAL A 84 -25.13 -22.04 0.69
C VAL A 84 -24.62 -21.21 -0.49
N GLY A 85 -24.96 -19.92 -0.55
CA GLY A 85 -24.48 -19.02 -1.59
C GLY A 85 -22.96 -18.87 -1.59
N LEU A 86 -22.36 -18.70 -0.40
CA LEU A 86 -20.90 -18.58 -0.26
C LEU A 86 -20.18 -19.88 -0.59
N ILE A 87 -20.66 -21.03 -0.10
CA ILE A 87 -20.07 -22.34 -0.39
C ILE A 87 -20.15 -22.66 -1.88
N SER A 88 -21.32 -22.46 -2.50
CA SER A 88 -21.50 -22.72 -3.94
C SER A 88 -20.61 -21.81 -4.80
N THR A 89 -20.55 -20.52 -4.49
CA THR A 89 -19.66 -19.58 -5.19
C THR A 89 -18.19 -19.97 -5.01
N SER A 90 -17.76 -20.35 -3.81
CA SER A 90 -16.39 -20.82 -3.55
C SER A 90 -16.04 -22.07 -4.36
N ILE A 91 -16.95 -23.04 -4.48
CA ILE A 91 -16.74 -24.24 -5.28
C ILE A 91 -16.60 -23.89 -6.76
N VAL A 92 -17.49 -23.03 -7.28
CA VAL A 92 -17.43 -22.58 -8.68
C VAL A 92 -16.11 -21.86 -8.98
N LEU A 93 -15.68 -20.95 -8.10
CA LEU A 93 -14.41 -20.25 -8.26
C LEU A 93 -13.21 -21.19 -8.19
N TYR A 94 -13.24 -22.20 -7.32
CA TYR A 94 -12.18 -23.20 -7.26
C TYR A 94 -12.12 -24.05 -8.54
N ILE A 95 -13.26 -24.42 -9.11
CA ILE A 95 -13.33 -25.10 -10.42
C ILE A 95 -12.72 -24.20 -11.50
N VAL A 96 -13.11 -22.92 -11.58
CA VAL A 96 -12.54 -21.98 -12.55
C VAL A 96 -11.02 -21.86 -12.37
N TYR A 97 -10.54 -21.74 -11.13
CA TYR A 97 -9.11 -21.73 -10.82
C TYR A 97 -8.40 -23.00 -11.32
N ALA A 98 -8.98 -24.17 -11.02
CA ALA A 98 -8.45 -25.48 -11.37
C ALA A 98 -8.37 -25.74 -12.88
N PHE A 99 -9.25 -25.13 -13.67
CA PHE A 99 -9.29 -25.36 -15.12
C PHE A 99 -8.65 -24.25 -15.94
N VAL A 100 -8.64 -23.01 -15.46
CA VAL A 100 -8.26 -21.82 -16.26
C VAL A 100 -6.92 -21.23 -15.84
N MET A 101 -6.59 -21.24 -14.54
CA MET A 101 -5.41 -20.53 -14.03
C MET A 101 -4.23 -21.42 -13.66
N THR A 102 -4.46 -22.68 -13.35
CA THR A 102 -3.37 -23.59 -12.98
C THR A 102 -2.83 -24.33 -14.21
N ASP A 103 -1.56 -24.12 -14.51
CA ASP A 103 -0.82 -24.90 -15.51
C ASP A 103 -0.19 -26.18 -14.92
N THR A 104 -0.26 -26.35 -13.59
CA THR A 104 0.38 -27.45 -12.85
C THR A 104 -0.64 -28.44 -12.28
N ASN A 105 -0.17 -29.66 -11.95
CA ASN A 105 -0.97 -30.67 -11.26
C ASN A 105 -1.41 -30.15 -9.88
N ILE A 106 -2.71 -30.22 -9.61
CA ILE A 106 -3.33 -29.66 -8.41
C ILE A 106 -3.16 -30.65 -7.26
N ASP A 107 -2.48 -30.24 -6.18
CA ASP A 107 -2.46 -31.00 -4.93
C ASP A 107 -3.69 -30.64 -4.08
N PHE A 108 -4.74 -31.45 -4.23
CA PHE A 108 -6.00 -31.26 -3.51
C PHE A 108 -5.85 -31.42 -1.99
N LEU A 109 -4.90 -32.22 -1.51
CA LEU A 109 -4.73 -32.46 -0.07
C LEU A 109 -4.18 -31.22 0.62
N ASP A 110 -3.21 -30.55 -0.01
CA ASP A 110 -2.63 -29.31 0.52
C ASP A 110 -3.66 -28.16 0.53
N HIS A 111 -4.45 -28.04 -0.53
CA HIS A 111 -5.54 -27.06 -0.60
C HIS A 111 -6.61 -27.33 0.47
N PHE A 112 -6.98 -28.60 0.69
CA PHE A 112 -7.93 -28.96 1.74
C PHE A 112 -7.38 -28.68 3.14
N TYR A 113 -6.11 -29.00 3.40
CA TYR A 113 -5.45 -28.67 4.65
C TYR A 113 -5.49 -27.17 4.93
N THR A 114 -5.22 -26.35 3.92
CA THR A 114 -5.30 -24.89 4.01
C THR A 114 -6.70 -24.41 4.42
N VAL A 115 -7.75 -24.97 3.82
CA VAL A 115 -9.14 -24.64 4.18
C VAL A 115 -9.43 -25.00 5.63
N VAL A 116 -9.04 -26.19 6.08
CA VAL A 116 -9.21 -26.64 7.48
C VAL A 116 -8.50 -25.69 8.46
N VAL A 117 -7.25 -25.32 8.17
CA VAL A 117 -6.47 -24.39 9.00
C VAL A 117 -7.17 -23.03 9.08
N LEU A 118 -7.69 -22.53 7.97
CA LEU A 118 -8.36 -21.23 7.91
C LEU A 118 -9.67 -21.22 8.72
N PHE A 119 -10.46 -22.29 8.64
CA PHE A 119 -11.65 -22.45 9.49
C PHE A 119 -11.29 -22.54 10.97
N LEU A 120 -10.24 -23.29 11.32
CA LEU A 120 -9.81 -23.45 12.70
C LEU A 120 -9.33 -22.12 13.28
N PHE A 121 -8.58 -21.34 12.50
CA PHE A 121 -8.13 -20.01 12.91
C PHE A 121 -9.30 -19.01 13.02
N GLY A 122 -10.23 -19.04 12.07
CA GLY A 122 -11.46 -18.22 12.13
C GLY A 122 -12.32 -18.54 13.35
N TYR A 123 -12.50 -19.82 13.65
CA TYR A 123 -13.23 -20.24 14.85
C TYR A 123 -12.48 -19.85 16.13
N ALA A 124 -11.17 -20.06 16.19
CA ALA A 124 -10.34 -19.70 17.35
C ALA A 124 -10.34 -18.19 17.65
N THR A 125 -10.55 -17.34 16.64
CA THR A 125 -10.63 -15.88 16.80
C THR A 125 -12.05 -15.36 17.06
N THR A 126 -13.07 -16.20 16.85
CA THR A 126 -14.48 -15.86 17.14
C THR A 126 -14.73 -15.39 18.59
N PRO A 127 -14.11 -15.96 19.65
CA PRO A 127 -14.30 -15.50 21.02
C PRO A 127 -13.81 -14.06 21.26
N ALA A 128 -12.89 -13.54 20.46
CA ALA A 128 -12.39 -12.17 20.58
C ALA A 128 -13.34 -11.11 19.97
N ILE A 129 -14.37 -11.56 19.23
CA ILE A 129 -15.36 -10.73 18.54
C ILE A 129 -16.71 -10.70 19.30
N ARG A 130 -16.81 -11.43 20.42
CA ARG A 130 -17.97 -11.39 21.32
C ARG A 130 -17.90 -10.25 22.34
#